data_AF-A0A661T7G1-F1
#
_entry.id   AF-A0A661T7G1-F1
#
_cell.length_a   1.000
_cell.length_b   1.000
_cell.length_c   1.000
_cell.angle_alpha   90.00
_cell.angle_beta   90.00
_cell.angle_gamma   90.00
#
_symmetry.space_group_name_H-M   'P 1'
#
loop_
_entity.id
_entity.type
_entity.pdbx_description
1 polymer ?
#
loop_
_entity_poly.entity_id
_entity_poly.type
_entity_poly.pdbx_seq_one_letter_code
_entity_poly.pdbx_strand_id
1 'polypeptide(L)'
;MLDSVSYIHASYFVGAGLCVGFGAIGAALGEGYAAGQANESLAYRPEKSGEVVKNMLVGQAIAESAAIFALVVALILLFGEPETNHTILVAWASLGAGLSMGLSAIGSGVGAGLPAGTACVGI
;
A
#
# COMPACT_ATOMS: atom_id res chain seq x y z
N MET A 1 16.79 -29.62 -13.19
CA MET A 1 15.60 -29.97 -12.39
C MET A 1 15.61 -29.01 -11.22
N LEU A 2 14.65 -28.07 -11.11
CA LEU A 2 14.62 -27.09 -10.02
C LEU A 2 14.52 -27.83 -8.68
N ASP A 3 15.45 -27.54 -7.79
CA ASP A 3 15.46 -28.03 -6.42
C ASP A 3 14.35 -27.35 -5.58
N SER A 4 13.86 -28.05 -4.55
CA SER A 4 12.78 -27.54 -3.69
C SER A 4 13.12 -26.20 -3.03
N VAL A 5 14.40 -25.93 -2.81
CA VAL A 5 14.89 -24.68 -2.21
C VAL A 5 14.75 -23.52 -3.19
N SER A 6 15.09 -23.73 -4.47
CA SER A 6 14.87 -22.73 -5.53
C SER A 6 13.39 -22.34 -5.69
N TYR A 7 12.45 -23.29 -5.60
CA TYR A 7 11.02 -22.99 -5.66
C TYR A 7 10.54 -22.12 -4.49
N ILE A 8 11.07 -22.38 -3.29
CA ILE A 8 10.77 -21.59 -2.10
C ILE A 8 11.30 -20.15 -2.29
N HIS A 9 12.54 -19.97 -2.71
CA HIS A 9 13.07 -18.61 -2.95
C HIS A 9 12.27 -17.84 -4.01
N ALA A 10 11.88 -18.51 -5.08
CA ALA A 10 11.02 -17.91 -6.11
C ALA A 10 9.68 -17.43 -5.53
N SER A 11 9.07 -18.20 -4.63
CA SER A 11 7.79 -17.84 -4.01
C SER A 11 7.91 -16.61 -3.09
N TYR A 12 9.02 -16.46 -2.35
CA TYR A 12 9.30 -15.26 -1.56
C TYR A 12 9.43 -14.01 -2.43
N PHE A 13 10.17 -14.09 -3.55
CA PHE A 13 10.32 -12.94 -4.46
C PHE A 13 8.99 -12.55 -5.12
N VAL A 14 8.21 -13.54 -5.56
CA VAL A 14 6.90 -13.30 -6.15
C VAL A 14 5.93 -12.75 -5.10
N GLY A 15 5.92 -13.31 -3.89
CA GLY A 15 5.09 -12.84 -2.78
C GLY A 15 5.40 -11.38 -2.41
N ALA A 16 6.68 -11.03 -2.30
CA ALA A 16 7.12 -9.66 -2.02
C ALA A 16 6.70 -8.69 -3.14
N GLY A 17 6.90 -9.06 -4.41
CA GLY A 17 6.51 -8.25 -5.55
C GLY A 17 4.99 -8.01 -5.62
N LEU A 18 4.19 -9.05 -5.41
CA LEU A 18 2.72 -8.93 -5.38
C LEU A 18 2.24 -8.08 -4.21
N CYS A 19 2.91 -8.17 -3.05
CA CYS A 19 2.57 -7.40 -1.87
C CYS A 19 2.70 -5.89 -2.12
N VAL A 20 3.89 -5.42 -2.54
CA VAL A 20 4.13 -4.00 -2.81
C VAL A 20 3.34 -3.53 -4.03
N GLY A 21 3.31 -4.34 -5.09
CA GLY A 21 2.62 -3.99 -6.33
C GLY A 21 1.15 -3.68 -6.11
N PHE A 22 0.43 -4.56 -5.40
CA PHE A 22 -0.98 -4.29 -5.07
C PHE A 22 -1.14 -3.23 -3.98
N GLY A 23 -0.25 -3.18 -2.98
CA GLY A 23 -0.31 -2.18 -1.92
C GLY A 23 -0.22 -0.74 -2.42
N ALA A 24 0.62 -0.50 -3.43
CA ALA A 24 0.80 0.82 -4.03
C ALA A 24 -0.46 1.32 -4.78
N ILE A 25 -1.31 0.42 -5.30
CA ILE A 25 -2.51 0.82 -6.06
C ILE A 25 -3.50 1.55 -5.16
N GLY A 26 -3.70 1.05 -3.93
CA GLY A 26 -4.63 1.67 -2.98
C GLY A 26 -4.24 3.09 -2.61
N ALA A 27 -2.98 3.27 -2.23
CA ALA A 27 -2.42 4.56 -1.90
C ALA A 27 -2.49 5.52 -3.10
N ALA A 28 -2.01 5.11 -4.27
CA ALA A 28 -2.02 5.97 -5.47
C ALA A 28 -3.42 6.49 -5.83
N LEU A 29 -4.43 5.63 -5.76
CA LEU A 29 -5.81 6.03 -6.05
C LEU A 29 -6.38 6.96 -4.96
N GLY A 30 -6.17 6.63 -3.69
CA GLY A 30 -6.67 7.42 -2.56
C GLY A 30 -6.02 8.81 -2.48
N GLU A 31 -4.70 8.86 -2.61
CA GLU A 31 -3.93 10.10 -2.59
C GLU A 31 -4.20 10.97 -3.82
N GLY A 32 -4.34 10.36 -5.00
CA GLY A 32 -4.69 11.06 -6.23
C GLY A 32 -6.08 11.70 -6.15
N TYR A 33 -7.05 10.99 -5.56
CA TYR A 33 -8.38 11.55 -5.30
C TYR A 33 -8.31 12.74 -4.33
N ALA A 34 -7.61 12.59 -3.19
CA ALA A 34 -7.46 13.66 -2.21
C ALA A 34 -6.79 14.91 -2.80
N ALA A 35 -5.74 14.72 -3.60
CA ALA A 35 -5.05 15.80 -4.30
C ALA A 35 -5.93 16.50 -5.33
N GLY A 36 -6.72 15.74 -6.10
CA GLY A 36 -7.67 16.30 -7.06
C GLY A 36 -8.71 17.21 -6.40
N GLN A 37 -9.31 16.74 -5.31
CA GLN A 37 -10.30 17.50 -4.53
C GLN A 37 -9.69 18.73 -3.85
N ALA A 38 -8.46 18.61 -3.33
CA ALA A 38 -7.73 19.75 -2.79
C ALA A 38 -7.50 20.83 -3.88
N ASN A 39 -7.03 20.44 -5.06
CA ASN A 39 -6.81 21.38 -6.17
C ASN A 39 -8.11 22.05 -6.65
N GLU A 40 -9.21 21.31 -6.71
CA GLU A 40 -10.54 21.88 -7.02
C GLU A 40 -10.94 22.94 -5.99
N SER A 41 -10.77 22.65 -4.70
CA SER A 41 -11.07 23.60 -3.61
C SER A 41 -10.23 24.86 -3.72
N LEU A 42 -8.94 24.72 -4.03
CA LEU A 42 -8.00 25.82 -4.19
C LEU A 42 -8.25 26.68 -5.42
N ALA A 43 -8.85 26.12 -6.47
CA ALA A 43 -9.25 26.88 -7.64
C ALA A 43 -10.31 27.94 -7.31
N TYR A 44 -11.19 27.66 -6.32
CA TYR A 44 -12.23 28.58 -5.87
C TYR A 44 -11.85 29.39 -4.62
N ARG A 45 -10.98 28.86 -3.75
CA ARG A 45 -10.59 29.46 -2.46
C ARG A 45 -9.07 29.45 -2.23
N PRO A 46 -8.28 30.16 -3.06
CA PRO A 46 -6.82 30.18 -2.94
C PRO A 46 -6.31 30.72 -1.59
N GLU A 47 -7.10 31.58 -0.93
CA GLU A 47 -6.81 32.13 0.39
C GLU A 47 -6.75 31.06 1.50
N LYS A 48 -7.40 29.90 1.30
CA LYS A 48 -7.39 28.77 2.24
C LYS A 48 -6.30 27.73 1.94
N SER A 49 -5.35 28.04 1.08
CA SER A 49 -4.28 27.13 0.66
C SER A 49 -3.56 26.41 1.79
N GLY A 50 -3.20 27.13 2.86
CA GLY A 50 -2.53 26.53 4.01
C GLY A 50 -3.35 25.43 4.69
N GLU A 51 -4.65 25.65 4.88
CA GLU A 51 -5.54 24.70 5.57
C GLU A 51 -5.84 23.48 4.68
N VAL A 52 -6.16 23.72 3.41
CA VAL A 52 -6.48 22.66 2.44
C VAL A 52 -5.27 21.75 2.20
N VAL A 53 -4.09 22.31 1.93
CA VAL A 53 -2.87 21.50 1.70
C VAL A 53 -2.49 20.72 2.96
N LYS A 54 -2.61 21.34 4.14
CA LYS A 54 -2.35 20.63 5.40
C LYS A 54 -3.28 19.43 5.57
N ASN A 55 -4.58 19.60 5.33
CA ASN A 55 -5.56 18.53 5.45
C ASN A 55 -5.34 17.42 4.40
N MET A 56 -5.03 17.82 3.16
CA MET A 56 -4.65 16.89 2.09
C MET A 56 -3.45 16.02 2.51
N LEU A 57 -2.37 16.63 2.99
CA LEU A 57 -1.16 15.91 3.39
C LEU A 57 -1.41 14.96 4.58
N VAL A 58 -2.23 15.37 5.56
CA VAL A 58 -2.62 14.49 6.67
C VAL A 58 -3.42 13.30 6.15
N GLY A 59 -4.36 13.52 5.23
CA GLY A 59 -5.13 12.45 4.60
C GLY A 59 -4.28 11.49 3.77
N GLN A 60 -3.34 12.02 2.99
CA GLN A 60 -2.39 11.22 2.20
C GLN A 60 -1.50 10.37 3.11
N ALA A 61 -0.98 10.93 4.21
CA ALA A 61 -0.20 10.17 5.17
C ALA A 61 -0.99 8.98 5.79
N ILE A 62 -2.29 9.14 5.99
CA ILE A 62 -3.15 8.03 6.47
C ILE A 62 -3.34 7.00 5.36
N ALA A 63 -3.59 7.40 4.11
CA ALA A 63 -3.74 6.51 2.98
C ALA A 63 -2.45 5.70 2.69
N GLU A 64 -1.28 6.32 2.85
CA GLU A 64 0.02 5.71 2.60
C GLU A 64 0.38 4.63 3.64
N SER A 65 -0.20 4.68 4.85
CA SER A 65 0.11 3.71 5.91
C SER A 65 -0.13 2.24 5.49
N ALA A 66 -1.15 1.99 4.68
CA ALA A 66 -1.44 0.66 4.14
C ALA A 66 -0.35 0.17 3.17
N ALA A 67 0.17 1.06 2.31
CA ALA A 67 1.28 0.76 1.41
C ALA A 67 2.59 0.51 2.19
N ILE A 68 2.83 1.26 3.27
CA ILE A 68 3.96 1.02 4.17
C ILE A 68 3.87 -0.37 4.83
N PHE A 69 2.69 -0.82 5.27
CA PHE A 69 2.56 -2.19 5.79
C PHE A 69 2.83 -3.26 4.73
N ALA A 70 2.40 -3.04 3.48
CA ALA A 70 2.74 -3.94 2.37
C ALA A 70 4.26 -3.95 2.09
N LEU A 71 4.91 -2.79 2.13
CA LEU A 71 6.36 -2.67 2.01
C LEU A 71 7.08 -3.42 3.14
N VAL A 72 6.65 -3.26 4.39
CA VAL A 72 7.24 -3.96 5.54
C VAL A 72 7.13 -5.47 5.37
N VAL A 73 5.96 -5.99 4.95
CA VAL A 73 5.79 -7.43 4.71
C VAL A 73 6.67 -7.91 3.56
N ALA A 74 6.79 -7.14 2.48
CA ALA A 74 7.71 -7.48 1.40
C ALA A 74 9.17 -7.51 1.86
N LEU A 75 9.61 -6.57 2.69
CA LEU A 75 10.96 -6.57 3.26
C LEU A 75 11.20 -7.77 4.18
N ILE A 76 10.19 -8.18 4.96
CA ILE A 76 10.26 -9.41 5.78
C ILE A 76 10.37 -10.65 4.88
N LEU A 77 9.65 -10.71 3.76
CA LEU A 77 9.76 -11.83 2.81
C LEU A 77 11.13 -11.88 2.10
N LEU A 78 11.76 -10.73 1.85
CA LEU A 78 13.05 -10.65 1.15
C LEU A 78 14.26 -10.85 2.07
N PHE A 79 14.20 -10.33 3.29
CA PHE A 79 15.34 -10.23 4.21
C PHE A 79 15.11 -10.90 5.56
N GLY A 80 13.90 -11.42 5.82
CA GLY A 80 13.61 -12.17 7.02
C GLY A 80 14.33 -13.52 7.05
N GLU A 81 14.48 -14.07 8.25
CA GLU A 81 15.06 -15.39 8.43
C GLU A 81 14.15 -16.45 7.79
N PRO A 82 14.65 -17.25 6.83
CA PRO A 82 13.84 -18.29 6.20
C PRO A 82 13.46 -19.36 7.23
N GLU A 83 12.22 -19.84 7.18
CA GLU A 83 11.78 -20.92 8.07
C GLU A 83 12.69 -22.16 7.89
N THR A 84 13.21 -22.69 9.00
CA THR A 84 14.17 -23.81 9.06
C THR A 84 13.64 -25.10 8.40
N ASN A 85 12.32 -25.21 8.23
CA ASN A 85 11.68 -26.33 7.54
C ASN A 85 11.44 -25.96 6.07
N HIS A 86 12.33 -26.37 5.16
CA HIS A 86 12.17 -26.22 3.70
C HIS A 86 11.04 -27.10 3.12
N THR A 87 9.81 -26.82 3.56
CA THR A 87 8.59 -27.52 3.12
C THR A 87 7.92 -26.69 2.05
N ILE A 88 7.28 -27.36 1.09
CA ILE A 88 6.46 -26.70 0.06
C ILE A 88 5.35 -25.81 0.65
N LEU A 89 4.90 -26.11 1.88
CA LEU A 89 3.92 -25.32 2.62
C LEU A 89 4.38 -23.87 2.83
N VAL A 90 5.67 -23.65 3.09
CA VAL A 90 6.27 -22.33 3.29
C VAL A 90 6.22 -21.51 1.99
N ALA A 91 6.37 -22.18 0.85
CA ALA A 91 6.26 -21.52 -0.44
C ALA A 91 4.84 -20.97 -0.68
N TRP A 92 3.81 -21.75 -0.35
CA TRP A 92 2.42 -21.30 -0.45
C TRP A 92 2.07 -20.26 0.61
N ALA A 93 2.61 -20.39 1.82
CA ALA A 93 2.40 -19.44 2.91
C ALA A 93 2.98 -18.06 2.58
N SER A 94 4.21 -17.99 2.05
CA SER A 94 4.85 -16.73 1.64
C SER A 94 4.08 -16.01 0.52
N LEU A 95 3.60 -16.76 -0.47
CA LEU A 95 2.72 -16.23 -1.52
C LEU A 95 1.38 -15.73 -0.95
N GLY A 96 0.75 -16.50 -0.06
CA GLY A 96 -0.51 -16.15 0.59
C GLY A 96 -0.39 -14.89 1.44
N ALA A 97 0.71 -14.75 2.18
CA ALA A 97 1.00 -13.55 2.98
C ALA A 97 1.13 -12.30 2.09
N GLY A 98 1.90 -12.39 1.00
CA GLY A 98 2.07 -11.29 0.06
C GLY A 98 0.75 -10.86 -0.61
N LEU A 99 -0.03 -11.82 -1.10
CA LEU A 99 -1.33 -11.56 -1.73
C LEU A 99 -2.35 -10.97 -0.76
N SER A 100 -2.47 -11.53 0.45
CA SER A 100 -3.42 -11.07 1.46
C SER A 100 -3.15 -9.61 1.84
N MET A 101 -1.90 -9.26 2.16
CA MET A 101 -1.55 -7.90 2.51
C MET A 101 -1.65 -6.93 1.34
N GLY A 102 -1.17 -7.31 0.15
CA GLY A 102 -1.22 -6.46 -1.03
C GLY A 102 -2.66 -6.10 -1.42
N LEU A 103 -3.55 -7.08 -1.48
CA LEU A 103 -4.96 -6.85 -1.83
C LEU A 103 -5.73 -6.11 -0.74
N SER A 104 -5.45 -6.38 0.54
CA SER A 104 -6.05 -5.67 1.67
C SER A 104 -5.71 -4.17 1.63
N ALA A 105 -4.46 -3.83 1.28
CA ALA A 105 -4.00 -2.45 1.22
C ALA A 105 -4.71 -1.62 0.13
N ILE A 106 -5.24 -2.23 -0.94
CA ILE A 106 -6.04 -1.52 -1.95
C ILE A 106 -7.25 -0.86 -1.31
N GLY A 107 -8.04 -1.63 -0.57
CA GLY A 107 -9.27 -1.14 0.07
C GLY A 107 -8.98 -0.07 1.12
N SER A 108 -7.96 -0.29 1.95
CA SER A 108 -7.60 0.67 3.00
C SER A 108 -7.05 1.99 2.44
N GLY A 109 -6.22 1.95 1.39
CA GLY A 109 -5.65 3.15 0.78
C GLY A 109 -6.72 4.01 0.09
N VAL A 110 -7.59 3.38 -0.71
CA VAL A 110 -8.71 4.09 -1.37
C VAL A 110 -9.71 4.62 -0.32
N GLY A 111 -10.05 3.79 0.66
CA GLY A 111 -11.00 4.12 1.72
C GLY A 111 -10.55 5.30 2.59
N ALA A 112 -9.25 5.48 2.81
CA ALA A 112 -8.69 6.63 3.53
C ALA A 112 -8.63 7.90 2.66
N GLY A 113 -8.37 7.77 1.36
CA GLY A 113 -8.28 8.90 0.43
C GLY A 113 -9.61 9.61 0.17
N LEU A 114 -10.73 8.87 0.11
CA LEU A 114 -12.06 9.42 -0.10
C LEU A 114 -12.47 10.48 0.96
N PRO A 115 -12.47 10.17 2.27
CA PRO A 115 -12.81 11.17 3.29
C PRO A 115 -11.79 12.32 3.31
N ALA A 116 -10.50 12.06 3.06
CA ALA A 116 -9.48 13.10 2.97
C ALA A 116 -9.78 14.13 1.87
N GLY A 117 -10.18 13.68 0.68
CA GLY A 117 -10.58 14.56 -0.40
C GLY A 117 -11.84 15.37 -0.06
N THR A 118 -12.88 14.73 0.48
CA THR A 118 -14.10 15.45 0.89
C THR A 118 -13.86 16.47 2.00
N ALA A 119 -12.93 16.18 2.91
CA ALA A 119 -12.53 17.11 3.95
C ALA A 119 -11.82 18.34 3.39
N CYS A 120 -11.10 18.22 2.26
CA CYS A 120 -10.52 19.37 1.56
C CYS A 120 -11.59 20.26 0.92
N VAL A 121 -12.64 19.69 0.34
CA VAL A 121 -13.78 20.44 -0.24
C VAL A 121 -14.64 21.12 0.82
N GLY A 122 -14.66 20.57 2.05
CA GLY A 122 -15.38 21.17 3.17
C GLY A 122 -14.71 22.42 3.75
N ILE A 123 -13.47 22.73 3.36
CA ILE A 123 -12.71 23.91 3.81
C ILE A 123 -13.00 25.10 2.89
#